data_AF-A0AA36Y3B9-F1
#
_entry.id   AF-A0AA36Y3B9-F1
#
_cell.length_a   1.000
_cell.length_b   1.000
_cell.length_c   1.000
_cell.angle_alpha   90.00
_cell.angle_beta   90.00
_cell.angle_gamma   90.00
#
_symmetry.space_group_name_H-M   'P 1'
#
loop_
_entity.id
_entity.type
_entity.pdbx_description
1 polymer ?
#
loop_
_entity_poly.entity_id
_entity_poly.type
_entity_poly.pdbx_seq_one_letter_code
_entity_poly.pdbx_strand_id
1 'polypeptide(L)'
;MNNRDKTTMSVSEMRQMLGLKKTDSYWLVHRQLFETVLVAGKMRVVLDSFEHWYANQVKYKKVAGPPPGAELKADSYSIPEIATLLGISDSTVYEIIKRDKLETFEVASWRRVRKDIFDAWYKAQTKYRTPEDRQRDAERENTSMTLPQMARLLGISREEAYSLVRRKRNRGVFEIITVADKKRVTLDSFERWYQRQDCYQKVTEQTSGLDKELEEVDDSERTVLLDADKMSFTVREAALLIGATPREIYKMIEDDILKGIRVGKMVRIRRAALEWWLSSQDNACEKEER
;
A
#
# COMPACT_ATOMS: atom_id res chain seq x y z
N MET A 1 -45.96 -31.24 11.71
CA MET A 1 -45.55 -31.79 13.02
C MET A 1 -45.19 -30.62 13.90
N ASN A 2 -46.00 -30.33 14.92
CA ASN A 2 -45.77 -29.23 15.86
C ASN A 2 -44.48 -29.51 16.64
N ASN A 3 -43.37 -28.93 16.16
CA ASN A 3 -42.14 -28.86 16.91
C ASN A 3 -42.45 -27.91 18.06
N ARG A 4 -42.72 -28.45 19.26
CA ARG A 4 -42.71 -27.62 20.47
C ARG A 4 -41.40 -26.86 20.42
N ASP A 5 -41.45 -25.53 20.38
CA ASP A 5 -40.27 -24.69 20.30
C ASP A 5 -39.30 -25.11 21.41
N LYS A 6 -38.27 -25.88 21.04
CA LYS A 6 -37.27 -26.36 21.99
C LYS A 6 -36.46 -25.15 22.42
N THR A 7 -36.86 -24.50 23.51
CA THR A 7 -36.17 -23.33 24.06
C THR A 7 -34.80 -23.68 24.65
N THR A 8 -34.54 -24.95 24.95
CA THR A 8 -33.28 -25.41 25.53
C THR A 8 -32.78 -26.73 24.95
N MET A 9 -31.46 -26.89 24.89
CA MET A 9 -30.77 -28.12 24.50
C MET A 9 -29.90 -28.67 25.63
N SER A 10 -29.55 -29.94 25.58
CA SER A 10 -28.57 -30.54 26.48
C SER A 10 -27.13 -30.22 26.05
N VAL A 11 -26.19 -30.27 27.00
CA VAL A 11 -24.75 -30.11 26.70
C VAL A 11 -24.26 -31.16 25.70
N SER A 12 -24.85 -32.37 25.71
CA SER A 12 -24.51 -33.42 24.75
C SER A 12 -24.98 -33.10 23.33
N GLU A 13 -26.17 -32.52 23.16
CA GLU A 13 -26.65 -32.05 21.85
C GLU A 13 -25.77 -30.91 21.33
N MET A 14 -25.44 -29.91 22.17
CA MET A 14 -24.51 -28.83 21.81
C MET A 14 -23.15 -29.38 21.38
N ARG A 15 -22.62 -30.35 22.13
CA ARG A 15 -21.36 -31.03 21.81
C ARG A 15 -21.41 -31.68 20.42
N GLN A 16 -22.47 -32.40 20.11
CA GLN A 16 -22.66 -33.04 18.80
C GLN A 16 -22.76 -31.99 17.69
N MET A 17 -23.52 -30.91 17.92
CA MET A 17 -23.65 -29.82 16.95
C MET A 17 -22.33 -29.13 16.64
N LEU A 18 -21.47 -28.92 17.64
CA LEU A 18 -20.16 -28.28 17.47
C LEU A 18 -19.01 -29.25 17.17
N GLY A 19 -19.27 -30.57 17.18
CA GLY A 19 -18.23 -31.59 16.94
C GLY A 19 -17.15 -31.63 18.02
N LEU A 20 -17.47 -31.21 19.25
CA LEU A 20 -16.49 -31.05 20.33
C LEU A 20 -16.24 -32.36 21.09
N LYS A 21 -15.06 -32.46 21.73
CA LYS A 21 -14.83 -33.48 22.77
C LYS A 21 -15.63 -33.13 24.03
N LYS A 22 -15.85 -34.14 24.88
CA LYS A 22 -16.62 -33.98 26.12
C LYS A 22 -16.04 -32.85 26.97
N THR A 23 -14.75 -32.90 27.27
CA THR A 23 -14.05 -31.90 28.08
C THR A 23 -14.22 -30.48 27.53
N ASP A 24 -14.04 -30.30 26.21
CA ASP A 24 -14.15 -28.98 25.56
C ASP A 24 -15.57 -28.43 25.62
N SER A 25 -16.59 -29.28 25.44
CA SER A 25 -17.99 -28.86 25.55
C SER A 25 -18.36 -28.43 26.97
N TYR A 26 -17.83 -29.10 28.00
CA TYR A 26 -18.03 -28.67 29.39
C TYR A 26 -17.27 -27.38 29.68
N TRP A 27 -16.04 -27.22 29.21
CA TRP A 27 -15.28 -25.98 29.39
C TRP A 27 -15.98 -24.77 28.75
N LEU A 28 -16.56 -24.97 27.56
CA LEU A 28 -17.32 -23.92 26.87
C LEU A 28 -18.53 -23.42 27.68
N VAL A 29 -19.27 -24.35 28.28
CA VAL A 29 -20.42 -24.02 29.16
C VAL A 29 -19.97 -23.26 30.40
N HIS A 30 -18.84 -23.63 31.01
CA HIS A 30 -18.31 -22.96 32.21
C HIS A 30 -17.78 -21.55 31.95
N ARG A 31 -17.49 -21.19 30.70
CA ARG A 31 -17.10 -19.82 30.32
C ARG A 31 -18.25 -18.81 30.33
N GLN A 32 -19.50 -19.26 30.55
CA GLN A 32 -20.68 -18.40 30.64
C GLN A 32 -20.86 -17.46 29.43
N LEU A 33 -20.52 -17.96 28.23
CA LEU A 33 -20.65 -17.17 26.98
C LEU A 33 -22.09 -17.12 26.46
N PHE A 34 -22.96 -17.96 27.00
CA PHE A 34 -24.39 -18.08 26.69
C PHE A 34 -25.12 -18.61 27.93
N GLU A 35 -26.42 -18.39 27.98
CA GLU A 35 -27.26 -18.72 29.12
C GLU A 35 -27.45 -20.23 29.30
N THR A 36 -27.43 -20.65 30.56
CA THR A 36 -27.65 -22.03 30.96
C THR A 36 -28.65 -22.08 32.12
N VAL A 37 -29.52 -23.08 32.12
CA VAL A 37 -30.57 -23.28 33.12
C VAL A 37 -30.55 -24.71 33.64
N LEU A 38 -30.90 -24.90 34.91
CA LEU A 38 -31.04 -26.22 35.52
C LEU A 38 -32.48 -26.71 35.36
N VAL A 39 -32.68 -27.80 34.62
CA VAL A 39 -33.99 -28.45 34.46
C VAL A 39 -33.90 -29.86 35.03
N ALA A 40 -34.67 -30.13 36.09
CA ALA A 40 -34.66 -31.41 36.80
C ALA A 40 -33.24 -31.87 37.21
N GLY A 41 -32.43 -30.93 37.74
CA GLY A 41 -31.05 -31.20 38.20
C GLY A 41 -30.02 -31.37 37.09
N LYS A 42 -30.38 -31.18 35.82
CA LYS A 42 -29.46 -31.27 34.66
C LYS A 42 -29.27 -29.90 34.01
N MET A 43 -28.02 -29.53 33.72
CA MET A 43 -27.72 -28.31 32.97
C MET A 43 -28.23 -28.39 31.54
N ARG A 44 -28.94 -27.34 31.11
CA ARG A 44 -29.41 -27.13 29.73
C ARG A 44 -28.96 -25.76 29.24
N VAL A 45 -28.64 -25.69 27.96
CA VAL A 45 -28.24 -24.45 27.26
C VAL A 45 -29.48 -23.82 26.65
N VAL A 46 -29.68 -22.52 26.86
CA VAL A 46 -30.76 -21.76 26.21
C VAL A 46 -30.41 -21.59 24.74
N LEU A 47 -31.33 -21.99 23.86
CA LEU A 47 -31.06 -22.07 22.42
C LEU A 47 -30.80 -20.67 21.82
N ASP A 48 -31.65 -19.69 22.14
CA ASP A 48 -31.54 -18.34 21.59
C ASP A 48 -30.23 -17.66 22.01
N SER A 49 -29.87 -17.76 23.29
CA SER A 49 -28.60 -17.23 23.80
C SER A 49 -27.38 -17.90 23.15
N PHE A 50 -27.46 -19.22 22.91
CA PHE A 50 -26.42 -19.95 22.17
C PHE A 50 -26.31 -19.50 20.72
N GLU A 51 -27.42 -19.32 20.01
CA GLU A 51 -27.40 -18.87 18.61
C GLU A 51 -26.89 -17.44 18.48
N HIS A 52 -27.27 -16.55 19.40
CA HIS A 52 -26.73 -15.19 19.46
C HIS A 52 -25.22 -15.18 19.73
N TRP A 53 -24.74 -15.99 20.69
CA TRP A 53 -23.31 -16.21 20.89
C TRP A 53 -22.63 -16.77 19.63
N TYR A 54 -23.25 -17.74 18.96
CA TYR A 54 -22.72 -18.38 17.75
C TYR A 54 -22.59 -17.39 16.58
N ALA A 55 -23.56 -16.47 16.45
CA ALA A 55 -23.57 -15.40 15.46
C ALA A 55 -22.52 -14.31 15.73
N ASN A 56 -21.95 -14.24 16.96
CA ASN A 56 -20.98 -13.23 17.37
C ASN A 56 -19.58 -13.78 17.70
N GLN A 57 -19.28 -15.03 17.33
CA GLN A 57 -17.98 -15.67 17.55
C GLN A 57 -17.41 -16.23 16.24
N VAL A 58 -16.11 -16.56 16.21
CA VAL A 58 -15.43 -17.06 14.99
C VAL A 58 -14.68 -18.39 15.18
N LYS A 59 -14.61 -18.91 16.41
CA LYS A 59 -13.78 -20.06 16.79
C LYS A 59 -14.47 -21.41 16.57
N TYR A 60 -15.71 -21.54 17.02
CA TYR A 60 -16.45 -22.80 17.01
C TYR A 60 -17.29 -22.91 15.74
N LYS A 61 -17.29 -24.09 15.10
CA LYS A 61 -18.05 -24.34 13.87
C LYS A 61 -19.08 -25.44 14.13
N LYS A 62 -20.28 -25.30 13.58
CA LYS A 62 -21.26 -26.38 13.58
C LYS A 62 -20.82 -27.44 12.57
N VAL A 63 -20.97 -28.72 12.92
CA VAL A 63 -20.64 -29.86 12.05
C VAL A 63 -21.53 -29.88 10.81
N ALA A 64 -22.81 -29.58 10.99
CA ALA A 64 -23.80 -29.45 9.93
C ALA A 64 -24.59 -28.16 10.16
N GLY A 65 -24.03 -27.02 9.74
CA GLY A 65 -24.66 -25.72 9.91
C GLY A 65 -23.94 -24.58 9.19
N PRO A 66 -24.52 -23.37 9.22
CA PRO A 66 -23.89 -22.18 8.64
C PRO A 66 -22.58 -21.83 9.36
N PRO A 67 -21.67 -21.09 8.70
CA PRO A 67 -20.44 -20.63 9.33
C PRO A 67 -20.75 -19.71 10.52
N PRO A 68 -19.87 -19.67 11.54
CA PRO A 68 -20.06 -18.81 12.69
C PRO A 68 -19.85 -17.33 12.34
N GLY A 69 -20.33 -16.44 13.21
CA GLY A 69 -20.05 -15.01 13.09
C GLY A 69 -20.95 -14.28 12.10
N ALA A 70 -22.19 -14.73 11.88
CA ALA A 70 -23.10 -14.12 10.91
C ALA A 70 -23.41 -12.65 11.22
N GLU A 71 -23.85 -12.34 12.44
CA GLU A 71 -24.07 -10.96 12.90
C GLU A 71 -22.75 -10.19 12.93
N LEU A 72 -21.68 -10.82 13.43
CA LEU A 72 -20.37 -10.18 13.49
C LEU A 72 -19.87 -9.71 12.12
N LYS A 73 -20.05 -10.51 11.07
CA LYS A 73 -19.68 -10.17 9.69
C LYS A 73 -20.66 -9.20 9.03
N ALA A 74 -21.90 -9.17 9.48
CA ALA A 74 -22.87 -8.17 9.04
C ALA A 74 -22.45 -6.77 9.50
N ASP A 75 -21.95 -6.63 10.73
CA ASP A 75 -21.73 -5.33 11.37
C ASP A 75 -20.26 -4.90 11.45
N SER A 76 -19.30 -5.79 11.16
CA SER A 76 -17.87 -5.47 11.26
C SER A 76 -17.01 -6.18 10.24
N TYR A 77 -15.87 -5.58 9.91
CA TYR A 77 -14.80 -6.20 9.14
C TYR A 77 -13.66 -6.66 10.05
N SER A 78 -13.06 -7.80 9.75
CA SER A 78 -11.73 -8.16 10.23
C SER A 78 -10.66 -7.42 9.44
N ILE A 79 -9.45 -7.37 9.99
CA ILE A 79 -8.30 -6.76 9.32
C ILE A 79 -8.03 -7.36 7.93
N PRO A 80 -8.04 -8.69 7.73
CA PRO A 80 -7.84 -9.28 6.40
C PRO A 80 -8.97 -8.97 5.42
N GLU A 81 -10.22 -8.85 5.91
CA GLU A 81 -11.36 -8.45 5.07
C GLU A 81 -11.17 -7.02 4.55
N ILE A 82 -10.72 -6.08 5.40
CA ILE A 82 -10.40 -4.70 4.98
C ILE A 82 -9.24 -4.69 3.98
N ALA A 83 -8.18 -5.46 4.25
CA ALA A 83 -7.02 -5.56 3.38
C ALA A 83 -7.43 -6.03 1.97
N THR A 84 -8.27 -7.06 1.91
CA THR A 84 -8.83 -7.60 0.65
C THR A 84 -9.72 -6.56 -0.03
N LEU A 85 -10.63 -5.92 0.72
CA LEU A 85 -11.57 -4.91 0.21
C LEU A 85 -10.84 -3.70 -0.38
N LEU A 86 -9.72 -3.29 0.19
CA LEU A 86 -8.91 -2.18 -0.28
C LEU A 86 -7.77 -2.60 -1.21
N GLY A 87 -7.55 -3.91 -1.41
CA GLY A 87 -6.40 -4.44 -2.17
C GLY A 87 -5.05 -3.93 -1.64
N ILE A 88 -4.87 -3.93 -0.33
CA ILE A 88 -3.62 -3.53 0.37
C ILE A 88 -3.17 -4.64 1.32
N SER A 89 -1.97 -4.51 1.91
CA SER A 89 -1.50 -5.46 2.92
C SER A 89 -2.16 -5.24 4.29
N ASP A 90 -2.27 -6.31 5.08
CA ASP A 90 -2.73 -6.28 6.47
C ASP A 90 -1.93 -5.27 7.32
N SER A 91 -0.61 -5.15 7.08
CA SER A 91 0.24 -4.17 7.75
C SER A 91 -0.22 -2.73 7.51
N THR A 92 -0.61 -2.41 6.27
CA THR A 92 -1.13 -1.09 5.91
C THR A 92 -2.46 -0.82 6.63
N VAL A 93 -3.30 -1.83 6.80
CA VAL A 93 -4.56 -1.69 7.56
C VAL A 93 -4.28 -1.38 9.04
N TYR A 94 -3.30 -2.05 9.65
CA TYR A 94 -2.89 -1.72 11.02
C TYR A 94 -2.35 -0.29 11.14
N GLU A 95 -1.57 0.17 10.16
CA GLU A 95 -1.09 1.56 10.11
C GLU A 95 -2.24 2.56 9.98
N ILE A 96 -3.24 2.30 9.13
CA ILE A 96 -4.45 3.11 9.00
C ILE A 96 -5.14 3.22 10.35
N ILE A 97 -5.40 2.09 11.01
CA ILE A 97 -6.09 2.06 12.30
C ILE A 97 -5.33 2.86 13.35
N LYS A 98 -3.99 2.76 13.38
CA LYS A 98 -3.15 3.50 14.33
C LYS A 98 -3.10 4.99 14.02
N ARG A 99 -2.90 5.36 12.74
CA ARG A 99 -2.76 6.74 12.28
C ARG A 99 -4.07 7.51 12.42
N ASP A 100 -5.16 6.90 11.98
CA ASP A 100 -6.48 7.54 11.89
C ASP A 100 -7.34 7.22 13.14
N LYS A 101 -6.76 6.50 14.11
CA LYS A 101 -7.35 6.17 15.41
C LYS A 101 -8.74 5.53 15.29
N LEU A 102 -8.86 4.56 14.38
CA LEU A 102 -10.12 3.83 14.20
C LEU A 102 -10.44 3.00 15.43
N GLU A 103 -11.68 3.09 15.89
CA GLU A 103 -12.18 2.27 16.98
C GLU A 103 -12.20 0.80 16.56
N THR A 104 -11.54 -0.04 17.36
CA THR A 104 -11.51 -1.49 17.15
C THR A 104 -11.97 -2.22 18.39
N PHE A 105 -12.63 -3.35 18.19
CA PHE A 105 -12.98 -4.29 19.24
C PHE A 105 -12.40 -5.67 18.94
N GLU A 106 -12.30 -6.51 19.97
CA GLU A 106 -11.72 -7.84 19.85
C GLU A 106 -12.78 -8.93 20.03
N VAL A 107 -12.75 -9.92 19.12
CA VAL A 107 -13.57 -11.13 19.22
C VAL A 107 -12.65 -12.34 19.16
N ALA A 108 -12.56 -13.08 20.26
CA ALA A 108 -11.68 -14.25 20.39
C ALA A 108 -10.21 -13.93 20.01
N SER A 109 -9.70 -12.77 20.44
CA SER A 109 -8.37 -12.23 20.14
C SER A 109 -8.15 -11.76 18.70
N TRP A 110 -9.21 -11.67 17.89
CA TRP A 110 -9.16 -11.09 16.55
C TRP A 110 -9.69 -9.66 16.58
N ARG A 111 -8.87 -8.71 16.12
CA ARG A 111 -9.27 -7.30 16.00
C ARG A 111 -10.24 -7.09 14.83
N ARG A 112 -11.28 -6.29 15.07
CA ARG A 112 -12.32 -5.97 14.11
C ARG A 112 -12.68 -4.48 14.18
N VAL A 113 -13.13 -3.94 13.05
CA VAL A 113 -13.60 -2.56 12.89
C VAL A 113 -15.07 -2.63 12.51
N ARG A 114 -15.94 -1.87 13.20
CA ARG A 114 -17.36 -1.80 12.83
C ARG A 114 -17.52 -1.14 11.45
N LYS A 115 -18.50 -1.58 10.66
CA LYS A 115 -18.69 -1.09 9.29
C LYS A 115 -19.04 0.39 9.23
N ASP A 116 -19.85 0.89 10.14
CA ASP A 116 -20.17 2.31 10.25
C ASP A 116 -18.92 3.18 10.46
N ILE A 117 -18.01 2.74 11.34
CA ILE A 117 -16.71 3.39 11.59
C ILE A 117 -15.83 3.34 10.34
N PHE A 118 -15.74 2.16 9.72
CA PHE A 118 -14.96 1.99 8.48
C PHE A 118 -15.51 2.86 7.34
N ASP A 119 -16.82 2.89 7.14
CA ASP A 119 -17.48 3.65 6.07
C ASP A 119 -17.33 5.16 6.28
N ALA A 120 -17.43 5.63 7.53
CA ALA A 120 -17.18 7.04 7.87
C ALA A 120 -15.74 7.44 7.54
N TRP A 121 -14.77 6.62 7.95
CA TRP A 121 -13.36 6.82 7.59
C TRP A 121 -13.14 6.77 6.08
N TYR A 122 -13.73 5.78 5.42
CA TYR A 122 -13.55 5.54 3.99
C TYR A 122 -14.04 6.72 3.14
N LYS A 123 -15.12 7.38 3.55
CA LYS A 123 -15.66 8.60 2.92
C LYS A 123 -14.81 9.84 3.18
N ALA A 124 -14.10 9.90 4.31
CA ALA A 124 -13.27 11.05 4.69
C ALA A 124 -11.88 11.05 4.02
N GLN A 125 -11.41 9.89 3.57
CA GLN A 125 -10.10 9.71 2.96
C GLN A 125 -10.17 9.72 1.41
N THR A 126 -9.06 10.05 0.74
CA THR A 126 -8.98 10.11 -0.74
C THR A 126 -7.97 9.12 -1.36
N LYS A 127 -7.20 8.41 -0.55
CA LYS A 127 -6.06 7.59 -0.97
C LYS A 127 -6.45 6.16 -1.35
N TYR A 128 -7.25 5.51 -0.52
CA TYR A 128 -7.62 4.10 -0.63
C TYR A 128 -8.91 3.95 -1.43
N ARG A 129 -8.97 2.92 -2.28
CA ARG A 129 -10.09 2.66 -3.18
C ARG A 129 -10.48 1.19 -3.18
N THR A 130 -11.77 0.88 -3.21
CA THR A 130 -12.24 -0.48 -3.45
C THR A 130 -12.07 -0.87 -4.92
N PRO A 131 -12.11 -2.16 -5.27
CA PRO A 131 -12.12 -2.63 -6.66
C PRO A 131 -13.20 -1.99 -7.51
N GLU A 132 -14.40 -1.77 -6.96
CA GLU A 132 -15.53 -1.19 -7.67
C GLU A 132 -15.26 0.28 -8.03
N ASP A 133 -14.68 1.03 -7.10
CA ASP A 133 -14.29 2.43 -7.34
C ASP A 133 -13.21 2.53 -8.42
N ARG A 134 -12.23 1.62 -8.40
CA ARG A 134 -11.21 1.54 -9.46
C ARG A 134 -11.84 1.21 -10.82
N GLN A 135 -12.82 0.32 -10.85
CA GLN A 135 -13.49 -0.05 -12.09
C GLN A 135 -14.29 1.12 -12.68
N ARG A 136 -14.98 1.91 -11.86
CA ARG A 136 -15.68 3.12 -12.32
C ARG A 136 -14.72 4.16 -12.88
N ASP A 137 -13.57 4.31 -12.25
CA ASP A 137 -12.55 5.27 -12.68
C ASP A 137 -11.71 4.77 -13.86
N ALA A 138 -11.72 3.47 -14.16
CA ALA A 138 -10.84 2.84 -15.14
C ALA A 138 -10.94 3.46 -16.54
N GLU A 139 -12.15 3.78 -16.99
CA GLU A 139 -12.36 4.43 -18.29
C GLU A 139 -11.68 5.81 -18.34
N ARG A 140 -11.80 6.59 -17.26
CA ARG A 140 -11.15 7.90 -17.13
C ARG A 140 -9.65 7.77 -16.99
N GLU A 141 -9.16 6.74 -16.29
CA GLU A 141 -7.73 6.45 -16.16
C GLU A 141 -7.12 5.97 -17.48
N ASN A 142 -7.86 5.24 -18.31
CA ASN A 142 -7.40 4.76 -19.61
C ASN A 142 -7.39 5.85 -20.69
N THR A 143 -8.26 6.85 -20.57
CA THR A 143 -8.35 8.01 -21.48
C THR A 143 -7.51 9.20 -21.04
N SER A 144 -6.72 9.04 -19.97
CA SER A 144 -5.86 10.11 -19.45
C SER A 144 -4.55 9.58 -18.89
N MET A 145 -3.54 10.43 -18.80
CA MET A 145 -2.28 10.10 -18.14
C MET A 145 -2.00 11.08 -16.99
N THR A 146 -1.29 10.60 -15.97
CA THR A 146 -0.79 11.48 -14.90
C THR A 146 0.35 12.36 -15.43
N LEU A 147 0.58 13.53 -14.82
CA LEU A 147 1.70 14.39 -15.20
C LEU A 147 3.07 13.69 -15.08
N PRO A 148 3.33 12.83 -14.09
CA PRO A 148 4.55 12.00 -14.07
C PRO A 148 4.64 11.00 -15.23
N GLN A 149 3.52 10.39 -15.67
CA GLN A 149 3.54 9.54 -16.86
C GLN A 149 3.85 10.34 -18.12
N MET A 150 3.28 11.55 -18.24
CA MET A 150 3.60 12.48 -19.34
C MET A 150 5.08 12.87 -19.33
N ALA A 151 5.65 13.16 -18.14
CA ALA A 151 7.06 13.45 -17.98
C ALA A 151 7.94 12.32 -18.52
N ARG A 152 7.65 11.07 -18.11
CA ARG A 152 8.36 9.88 -18.60
C ARG A 152 8.22 9.71 -20.10
N LEU A 153 7.00 9.85 -20.62
CA LEU A 153 6.73 9.71 -22.06
C LEU A 153 7.49 10.73 -22.91
N LEU A 154 7.76 11.92 -22.38
CA LEU A 154 8.54 12.97 -23.04
C LEU A 154 10.04 12.97 -22.69
N GLY A 155 10.49 12.10 -21.78
CA GLY A 155 11.89 12.08 -21.30
C GLY A 155 12.31 13.34 -20.52
N ILE A 156 11.35 14.00 -19.85
CA ILE A 156 11.59 15.24 -19.07
C ILE A 156 11.39 15.01 -17.57
N SER A 157 11.85 15.96 -16.75
CA SER A 157 11.63 15.88 -15.31
C SER A 157 10.15 16.04 -14.95
N ARG A 158 9.78 15.51 -13.78
CA ARG A 158 8.43 15.68 -13.23
C ARG A 158 8.08 17.16 -13.11
N GLU A 159 8.98 17.97 -12.56
CA GLU A 159 8.80 19.41 -12.35
C GLU A 159 8.59 20.15 -13.68
N GLU A 160 9.30 19.73 -14.73
CA GLU A 160 9.13 20.31 -16.05
C GLU A 160 7.74 20.00 -16.62
N ALA A 161 7.24 18.77 -16.48
CA ALA A 161 5.87 18.42 -16.89
C ALA A 161 4.80 19.24 -16.14
N TYR A 162 4.95 19.46 -14.83
CA TYR A 162 4.05 20.36 -14.08
C TYR A 162 4.13 21.80 -14.57
N SER A 163 5.34 22.27 -14.86
CA SER A 163 5.58 23.63 -15.38
C SER A 163 4.98 23.79 -16.77
N LEU A 164 5.12 22.79 -17.64
CA LEU A 164 4.60 22.76 -19.01
C LEU A 164 3.10 23.04 -19.05
N VAL A 165 2.33 22.36 -18.21
CA VAL A 165 0.88 22.50 -18.14
C VAL A 165 0.46 23.85 -17.54
N ARG A 166 1.28 24.43 -16.66
CA ARG A 166 1.01 25.74 -16.02
C ARG A 166 1.46 26.95 -16.85
N ARG A 167 2.30 26.77 -17.88
CA ARG A 167 2.80 27.86 -18.73
C ARG A 167 1.62 28.63 -19.36
N LYS A 168 1.71 29.97 -19.41
CA LYS A 168 0.66 30.83 -19.99
C LYS A 168 0.29 30.45 -21.43
N ARG A 169 1.28 30.03 -22.22
CA ARG A 169 1.11 29.60 -23.63
C ARG A 169 0.24 28.34 -23.78
N ASN A 170 0.22 27.50 -22.75
CA ASN A 170 -0.50 26.22 -22.76
C ASN A 170 -1.80 26.28 -21.93
N ARG A 171 -2.23 27.47 -21.51
CA ARG A 171 -3.47 27.64 -20.75
C ARG A 171 -4.68 27.27 -21.61
N GLY A 172 -5.48 26.33 -21.14
CA GLY A 172 -6.65 25.81 -21.87
C GLY A 172 -6.31 24.85 -23.02
N VAL A 173 -5.03 24.51 -23.21
CA VAL A 173 -4.61 23.52 -24.22
C VAL A 173 -4.78 22.10 -23.68
N PHE A 174 -4.29 21.87 -22.46
CA PHE A 174 -4.46 20.60 -21.75
C PHE A 174 -5.81 20.55 -21.04
N GLU A 175 -6.55 19.48 -21.27
CA GLU A 175 -7.77 19.18 -20.52
C GLU A 175 -7.38 18.34 -19.31
N ILE A 176 -7.63 18.90 -18.13
CA ILE A 176 -7.21 18.30 -16.86
C ILE A 176 -8.45 17.75 -16.15
N ILE A 177 -8.45 16.44 -15.95
CA ILE A 177 -9.45 15.75 -15.14
C ILE A 177 -8.84 15.36 -13.79
N THR A 178 -9.69 15.23 -12.77
CA THR A 178 -9.26 14.73 -11.45
C THR A 178 -9.87 13.37 -11.21
N VAL A 179 -9.03 12.36 -10.99
CA VAL A 179 -9.42 10.98 -10.70
C VAL A 179 -8.65 10.52 -9.47
N ALA A 180 -9.37 10.09 -8.42
CA ALA A 180 -8.78 9.72 -7.13
C ALA A 180 -7.79 10.77 -6.58
N ASP A 181 -8.21 12.04 -6.58
CA ASP A 181 -7.43 13.21 -6.14
C ASP A 181 -6.11 13.45 -6.91
N LYS A 182 -5.93 12.76 -8.04
CA LYS A 182 -4.78 12.95 -8.94
C LYS A 182 -5.22 13.73 -10.16
N LYS A 183 -4.52 14.83 -10.44
CA LYS A 183 -4.67 15.58 -11.69
C LYS A 183 -4.07 14.78 -12.84
N ARG A 184 -4.88 14.57 -13.88
CA ARG A 184 -4.53 13.81 -15.08
C ARG A 184 -4.84 14.66 -16.30
N VAL A 185 -4.03 14.51 -17.34
CA VAL A 185 -4.21 15.15 -18.65
C VAL A 185 -4.87 14.14 -19.57
N THR A 186 -5.93 14.53 -20.28
CA THR A 186 -6.56 13.63 -21.26
C THR A 186 -5.59 13.31 -22.40
N LEU A 187 -5.59 12.07 -22.86
CA LEU A 187 -4.77 11.61 -23.99
C LEU A 187 -4.98 12.50 -25.22
N ASP A 188 -6.25 12.80 -25.54
CA ASP A 188 -6.62 13.60 -26.70
C ASP A 188 -6.09 15.04 -26.62
N SER A 189 -6.14 15.67 -25.44
CA SER A 189 -5.60 17.03 -25.29
C SER A 189 -4.08 17.05 -25.38
N PHE A 190 -3.42 16.02 -24.84
CA PHE A 190 -1.98 15.84 -24.95
C PHE A 190 -1.53 15.65 -26.41
N GLU A 191 -2.18 14.77 -27.18
CA GLU A 191 -1.83 14.53 -28.59
C GLU A 191 -2.04 15.77 -29.46
N ARG A 192 -3.14 16.50 -29.25
CA ARG A 192 -3.41 17.79 -29.93
C ARG A 192 -2.32 18.82 -29.66
N TRP A 193 -1.82 18.88 -28.41
CA TRP A 193 -0.70 19.73 -28.06
C TRP A 193 0.60 19.24 -28.71
N TYR A 194 0.87 17.94 -28.64
CA TYR A 194 2.10 17.32 -29.14
C TYR A 194 2.30 17.50 -30.65
N GLN A 195 1.22 17.47 -31.44
CA GLN A 195 1.27 17.71 -32.89
C GLN A 195 1.56 19.17 -33.28
N ARG A 196 1.29 20.13 -32.39
CA ARG A 196 1.41 21.57 -32.67
C ARG A 196 2.75 22.16 -32.20
N GLN A 197 3.59 21.33 -31.61
CA GLN A 197 4.86 21.72 -31.03
C GLN A 197 6.01 20.96 -31.71
N ASP A 198 7.20 21.52 -31.63
CA ASP A 198 8.44 21.06 -32.27
C ASP A 198 9.60 20.84 -31.28
N CYS A 199 9.36 21.08 -29.98
CA CYS A 199 10.38 21.12 -28.93
C CYS A 199 10.55 19.82 -28.15
N TYR A 200 9.51 18.99 -28.06
CA TYR A 200 9.45 17.78 -27.24
C TYR A 200 9.25 16.55 -28.13
N GLN A 201 9.94 15.45 -27.80
CA GLN A 201 9.87 14.19 -28.53
C GLN A 201 9.48 13.05 -27.59
N LYS A 202 8.60 12.15 -28.04
CA LYS A 202 8.25 10.94 -27.27
C LYS A 202 9.44 9.98 -27.24
N VAL A 203 9.68 9.39 -26.07
CA VAL A 203 10.65 8.30 -25.89
C VAL A 203 10.08 7.05 -26.57
N THR A 204 10.58 6.70 -27.76
CA THR A 204 10.26 5.44 -28.47
C THR A 204 11.22 4.32 -28.07
N GLU A 205 10.85 3.04 -28.25
CA GLU A 205 11.65 1.90 -27.76
C GLU A 205 13.12 1.84 -28.23
N GLN A 206 13.47 2.51 -29.34
CA GLN A 206 14.88 2.70 -29.75
C GLN A 206 15.71 3.60 -28.81
N THR A 207 15.04 4.30 -27.90
CA THR A 207 15.60 5.08 -26.77
C THR A 207 15.39 4.38 -25.41
N SER A 208 14.70 3.23 -25.36
CA SER A 208 14.34 2.51 -24.12
C SER A 208 15.48 1.76 -23.43
N GLY A 209 16.66 1.69 -24.05
CA GLY A 209 17.85 1.13 -23.42
C GLY A 209 18.34 1.95 -22.22
N LEU A 210 17.84 3.18 -22.02
CA LEU A 210 18.27 4.09 -20.95
C LEU A 210 17.31 4.12 -19.74
N ASP A 211 16.02 3.81 -19.92
CA ASP A 211 15.04 3.83 -18.83
C ASP A 211 14.96 2.50 -18.06
N LYS A 212 15.23 1.36 -18.73
CA LYS A 212 15.36 0.06 -18.02
C LYS A 212 16.55 0.02 -17.06
N GLU A 213 17.59 0.82 -17.29
CA GLU A 213 18.72 0.93 -16.36
C GLU A 213 18.44 1.90 -15.19
N LEU A 214 17.35 2.68 -15.22
CA LEU A 214 17.01 3.66 -14.17
C LEU A 214 15.91 3.18 -13.23
N GLU A 215 15.11 2.18 -13.63
CA GLU A 215 14.11 1.54 -12.76
C GLU A 215 14.64 0.33 -11.96
N GLU A 216 15.87 -0.16 -12.23
CA GLU A 216 16.52 -1.23 -11.44
C GLU A 216 17.62 -0.73 -10.48
N VAL A 217 17.59 0.53 -10.03
CA VAL A 217 18.47 0.98 -8.93
C VAL A 217 17.61 1.22 -7.69
N ASP A 218 17.27 0.10 -7.07
CA ASP A 218 16.77 -0.02 -5.71
C ASP A 218 17.75 0.68 -4.73
N ASP A 219 17.22 1.22 -3.63
CA ASP A 219 18.00 1.85 -2.54
C ASP A 219 19.08 0.89 -1.97
N SER A 220 19.00 -0.40 -2.32
CA SER A 220 20.00 -1.44 -2.03
C SER A 220 21.35 -1.27 -2.75
N GLU A 221 21.41 -0.66 -3.93
CA GLU A 221 22.68 -0.49 -4.67
C GLU A 221 23.53 0.66 -4.12
N ARG A 222 22.92 1.64 -3.45
CA ARG A 222 23.66 2.67 -2.71
C ARG A 222 24.53 2.04 -1.62
N THR A 223 24.06 0.95 -1.03
CA THR A 223 24.77 0.16 -0.02
C THR A 223 25.92 -0.68 -0.63
N VAL A 224 25.78 -1.15 -1.87
CA VAL A 224 26.80 -1.94 -2.59
C VAL A 224 27.92 -1.05 -3.16
N LEU A 225 27.65 0.21 -3.51
CA LEU A 225 28.67 1.14 -4.02
C LEU A 225 29.61 1.70 -2.93
N LEU A 226 29.31 1.46 -1.65
CA LEU A 226 30.14 1.80 -0.49
C LEU A 226 31.13 0.68 -0.11
N ASP A 227 31.27 -0.36 -0.93
CA ASP A 227 32.24 -1.43 -0.72
C ASP A 227 33.66 -0.86 -0.66
N ALA A 228 34.38 -1.10 0.46
CA ALA A 228 35.61 -0.40 0.79
C ALA A 228 36.76 -0.63 -0.22
N ASP A 229 36.63 -1.64 -1.07
CA ASP A 229 37.66 -2.06 -2.02
C ASP A 229 37.53 -1.41 -3.41
N LYS A 230 36.41 -0.74 -3.71
CA LYS A 230 36.21 -0.12 -5.03
C LYS A 230 36.92 1.23 -5.14
N MET A 231 38.05 1.26 -5.86
CA MET A 231 38.92 2.44 -5.98
C MET A 231 38.62 3.38 -7.14
N SER A 232 37.70 3.01 -8.03
CA SER A 232 37.30 3.85 -9.16
C SER A 232 35.83 3.72 -9.51
N PHE A 233 35.24 4.84 -9.89
CA PHE A 233 33.82 5.00 -10.18
C PHE A 233 33.63 5.52 -11.61
N THR A 234 32.57 5.08 -12.25
CA THR A 234 32.07 5.71 -13.47
C THR A 234 31.40 7.04 -13.13
N VAL A 235 31.16 7.88 -14.14
CA VAL A 235 30.44 9.16 -13.96
C VAL A 235 29.05 8.94 -13.35
N ARG A 236 28.37 7.85 -13.72
CA ARG A 236 27.05 7.50 -13.19
C ARG A 236 27.11 7.07 -11.72
N GLU A 237 28.12 6.29 -11.35
CA GLU A 237 28.34 5.87 -9.95
C GLU A 237 28.74 7.07 -9.07
N ALA A 238 29.60 7.97 -9.57
CA ALA A 238 29.98 9.19 -8.85
C ALA A 238 28.79 10.14 -8.65
N ALA A 239 27.91 10.24 -9.67
CA ALA A 239 26.66 11.00 -9.59
C ALA A 239 25.77 10.47 -8.46
N LEU A 240 25.62 9.14 -8.35
CA LEU A 240 24.85 8.50 -7.27
C LEU A 240 25.46 8.73 -5.88
N LEU A 241 26.80 8.68 -5.76
CA LEU A 241 27.53 8.88 -4.50
C LEU A 241 27.45 10.32 -4.00
N ILE A 242 27.60 11.31 -4.88
CA ILE A 242 27.56 12.73 -4.51
C ILE A 242 26.11 13.25 -4.42
N GLY A 243 25.14 12.51 -4.98
CA GLY A 243 23.76 12.98 -5.11
C GLY A 243 23.59 14.07 -6.16
N ALA A 244 24.43 14.04 -7.20
CA ALA A 244 24.40 14.95 -8.34
C ALA A 244 23.93 14.21 -9.59
N THR A 245 23.60 14.94 -10.65
CA THR A 245 23.30 14.37 -11.97
C THR A 245 24.61 14.05 -12.72
N PRO A 246 24.63 13.06 -13.64
CA PRO A 246 25.82 12.79 -14.46
C PRO A 246 26.31 14.00 -15.26
N ARG A 247 25.40 14.89 -15.67
CA ARG A 247 25.73 16.15 -16.36
C ARG A 247 26.52 17.10 -15.47
N GLU A 248 26.14 17.20 -14.19
CA GLU A 248 26.87 18.02 -13.22
C GLU A 248 28.25 17.43 -12.93
N ILE A 249 28.40 16.11 -12.87
CA ILE A 249 29.72 15.49 -12.74
C ILE A 249 30.61 15.79 -13.95
N TYR A 250 30.08 15.72 -15.18
CA TYR A 250 30.85 16.13 -16.36
C TYR A 250 31.26 17.60 -16.30
N LYS A 251 30.36 18.47 -15.85
CA LYS A 251 30.65 19.90 -15.66
C LYS A 251 31.72 20.12 -14.59
N MET A 252 31.68 19.40 -13.47
CA MET A 252 32.72 19.46 -12.43
C MET A 252 34.09 18.99 -12.92
N ILE A 253 34.12 18.04 -13.87
CA ILE A 253 35.37 17.59 -14.49
C ILE A 253 35.89 18.65 -15.47
N GLU A 254 35.00 19.33 -16.18
CA GLU A 254 35.35 20.43 -17.10
C GLU A 254 35.85 21.67 -16.34
N ASP A 255 35.25 21.96 -15.18
CA ASP A 255 35.62 23.04 -14.26
C ASP A 255 36.85 22.70 -13.38
N ASP A 256 37.50 21.54 -13.59
CA ASP A 256 38.64 20.98 -12.83
C ASP A 256 38.39 20.85 -11.31
N ILE A 257 37.12 20.83 -10.90
CA ILE A 257 36.68 20.60 -9.51
C ILE A 257 36.87 19.12 -9.16
N LEU A 258 36.67 18.23 -10.12
CA LEU A 258 36.70 16.78 -9.93
C LEU A 258 37.62 16.11 -10.95
N LYS A 259 38.63 15.37 -10.46
CA LYS A 259 39.63 14.75 -11.33
C LYS A 259 39.11 13.48 -12.00
N GLY A 260 38.75 13.60 -13.27
CA GLY A 260 38.40 12.48 -14.15
C GLY A 260 39.58 11.98 -14.98
N ILE A 261 39.75 10.65 -15.07
CA ILE A 261 40.72 9.98 -15.95
C ILE A 261 39.97 9.43 -17.16
N ARG A 262 40.38 9.82 -18.37
CA ARG A 262 39.82 9.28 -19.60
C ARG A 262 40.46 7.92 -19.91
N VAL A 263 39.65 6.87 -19.93
CA VAL A 263 40.05 5.51 -20.31
C VAL A 263 39.26 5.15 -21.57
N GLY A 264 39.89 5.30 -22.73
CA GLY A 264 39.22 5.16 -24.03
C GLY A 264 38.10 6.20 -24.21
N LYS A 265 36.87 5.73 -24.45
CA LYS A 265 35.67 6.59 -24.57
C LYS A 265 34.97 6.87 -23.23
N MET A 266 35.43 6.26 -22.13
CA MET A 266 34.83 6.39 -20.80
C MET A 266 35.66 7.29 -19.90
N VAL A 267 34.99 7.93 -18.93
CA VAL A 267 35.64 8.71 -17.87
C VAL A 267 35.49 7.94 -16.54
N ARG A 268 36.61 7.80 -15.83
CA ARG A 268 36.70 7.15 -14.52
C ARG A 268 37.17 8.15 -13.47
N ILE A 269 36.56 8.09 -12.29
CA ILE A 269 36.83 8.98 -11.16
C ILE A 269 37.44 8.12 -10.05
N ARG A 270 38.59 8.51 -9.50
CA ARG A 270 39.20 7.76 -8.39
C ARG A 270 38.44 8.02 -7.09
N ARG A 271 38.40 7.04 -6.20
CA ARG A 271 37.80 7.20 -4.85
C ARG A 271 38.34 8.41 -4.09
N ALA A 272 39.66 8.61 -4.12
CA ALA A 272 40.31 9.76 -3.48
C ALA A 272 39.79 11.13 -4.00
N ALA A 273 39.30 11.18 -5.24
CA ALA A 273 38.70 12.40 -5.80
C ALA A 273 37.25 12.63 -5.31
N LEU A 274 36.65 11.67 -4.62
CA LEU A 274 35.30 11.74 -4.04
C LEU A 274 35.32 11.81 -2.51
N GLU A 275 36.46 11.53 -1.87
CA GLU A 275 36.61 11.46 -0.40
C GLU A 275 36.17 12.74 0.31
N TRP A 276 36.40 13.91 -0.27
CA TRP A 276 35.95 15.18 0.33
C TRP A 276 34.42 15.28 0.43
N TRP A 277 33.71 14.77 -0.59
CA TRP A 277 32.24 14.75 -0.61
C TRP A 277 31.66 13.64 0.27
N LEU A 278 32.33 12.49 0.35
CA LEU A 278 31.94 11.38 1.22
C LEU A 278 32.16 11.73 2.70
N SER A 279 33.30 12.32 3.06
CA SER A 279 33.63 12.73 4.43
C SER A 279 32.75 13.89 4.93
N SER A 280 32.18 14.68 4.02
CA SER A 280 31.25 15.76 4.37
C SER A 280 29.86 15.25 4.75
N GLN A 281 29.48 14.04 4.34
CA GLN A 281 28.21 13.42 4.75
C GLN A 281 28.34 12.69 6.10
N ASP A 282 29.49 12.10 6.42
CA ASP A 282 29.72 11.47 7.73
C ASP A 282 29.68 12.51 8.88
N ASN A 283 30.17 13.73 8.65
CA ASN A 283 30.12 14.82 9.64
C ASN A 283 28.72 15.45 9.84
N ALA A 284 27.74 15.10 9.00
CA ALA A 284 26.35 15.52 9.18
C ALA A 284 25.56 14.56 10.08
N CYS A 285 26.03 13.32 10.26
CA CYS A 285 25.34 12.29 11.06
C CYS A 285 25.81 12.22 12.54
N GLU A 286 26.95 12.82 12.89
CA GLU A 286 27.46 12.86 14.30
C GLU A 286 27.06 14.13 15.10
N LYS A 287 26.24 15.03 14.54
CA LYS A 287 25.81 16.26 15.24
C LYS A 287 24.38 16.24 15.80
N GLU A 288 23.72 15.08 15.84
CA GLU A 288 22.38 14.91 16.42
C GLU A 288 22.32 14.02 17.69
N GLU A 289 23.46 13.73 18.34
CA GLU A 289 23.49 13.03 19.65
C GLU A 289 24.31 13.74 20.74
N ARG A 290 24.21 15.07 20.85
CA ARG A 290 24.58 15.80 22.09
C ARG A 290 23.59 16.89 22.46
#